data_AF-A0A328S246-F1
#
_entry.id   AF-A0A328S246-F1
#
_cell.length_a   1.000
_cell.length_b   1.000
_cell.length_c   1.000
_cell.angle_alpha   90.00
_cell.angle_beta   90.00
_cell.angle_gamma   90.00
#
_symmetry.space_group_name_H-M   'P 1'
#
loop_
_entity.id
_entity.type
_entity.pdbx_description
1 polymer ?
#
loop_
_entity_poly.entity_id
_entity_poly.type
_entity_poly.pdbx_seq_one_letter_code
_entity_poly.pdbx_strand_id
1 'polypeptide(L)'
;QTINNLNKKINNLTTQNKNLTNTIKELQNTNTQQQQTIDELNQKIEAMDNNEYVSQLENTIKNLNNTIKNLTTTNQQLQNQKNNLTSTVNTLNNTNKQLQNQNTQLQSQNNNLTNTVNQLQQENNKKQTTINNLNSTNKQLQNQNSQLQSTNNNLTNTIKKLQNENTNLTNTIKQLQNTTAQQQQKINELNDKIKAMENNEYVNQLENTINTLNNTISQLNKTNKQLQNNQTKLNNTVNSLTSQNNDLNKTVNSLTTQNTQLQNMANTLNSAVNTLTTQNNQQQNTINTLNDKVNDLTSQNNNLNNTNKQLQNKVTNLNNTVKELQETIKEMNKTSSKIKTTLTVSKLTGRVGAVAQLKATVKDVNGNPVPDGRVVFKVNGITVKDEAQNTIYAIVNNGVATINYAVPKSWYKDTTIVEATFGETHAYLSSKGNSTKNNITPGNVKIKIADLPVHENGDKLQFVITATDENGESMTGGVVIMKANGVTLKDSNGKALQANVVNGVAILDYNITLGARTHNLTAVYAYTGYNRVEAKNTLNVTKGEIFIRYNPVITKKAKTTITADILDKNKNHMYGNVTVGIKIDGEMISLSDAVEGIINVTIPTTFTKGIHSIEFVVGETGAFKSDRLTSIIIKN
;
A
#
# COMPACT_ATOMS: atom_id res chain seq x y z
N GLN A 1 -36.41 -207.55 -141.90
CA GLN A 1 -37.33 -207.42 -140.74
C GLN A 1 -37.23 -206.06 -140.02
N THR A 2 -36.50 -205.06 -140.55
CA THR A 2 -35.93 -203.98 -139.70
C THR A 2 -36.54 -202.59 -139.87
N ILE A 3 -37.23 -202.31 -140.99
CA ILE A 3 -37.79 -200.96 -141.29
C ILE A 3 -38.76 -200.47 -140.19
N ASN A 4 -39.56 -201.38 -139.59
CA ASN A 4 -40.49 -201.02 -138.51
C ASN A 4 -39.81 -200.43 -137.25
N ASN A 5 -38.52 -200.69 -137.00
CA ASN A 5 -37.83 -200.10 -135.84
C ASN A 5 -37.47 -198.62 -136.06
N LEU A 6 -37.24 -198.18 -137.30
CA LEU A 6 -37.03 -196.75 -137.59
C LEU A 6 -38.32 -195.96 -137.38
N ASN A 7 -39.47 -196.46 -137.88
CA ASN A 7 -40.75 -195.76 -137.74
C ASN A 7 -41.17 -195.57 -136.28
N LYS A 8 -40.93 -196.57 -135.40
CA LYS A 8 -41.13 -196.38 -133.95
C LYS A 8 -40.22 -195.31 -133.35
N LYS A 9 -38.95 -195.25 -133.76
CA LYS A 9 -37.98 -194.27 -133.25
C LYS A 9 -38.30 -192.84 -133.73
N ILE A 10 -38.78 -192.70 -134.97
CA ILE A 10 -39.27 -191.43 -135.53
C ILE A 10 -40.49 -190.94 -134.73
N ASN A 11 -41.52 -191.76 -134.54
CA ASN A 11 -42.73 -191.33 -133.80
C ASN A 11 -42.44 -190.90 -132.35
N ASN A 12 -41.48 -191.56 -131.67
CA ASN A 12 -41.03 -191.14 -130.35
C ASN A 12 -40.36 -189.74 -130.40
N LEU A 13 -39.46 -189.51 -131.36
CA LEU A 13 -38.81 -188.22 -131.55
C LEU A 13 -39.81 -187.11 -131.93
N THR A 14 -40.79 -187.39 -132.80
CA THR A 14 -41.86 -186.45 -133.14
C THR A 14 -42.69 -186.06 -131.91
N THR A 15 -43.01 -187.03 -131.04
CA THR A 15 -43.73 -186.79 -129.78
C THR A 15 -42.89 -185.96 -128.81
N GLN A 16 -41.61 -186.29 -128.65
CA GLN A 16 -40.67 -185.57 -127.79
C GLN A 16 -40.45 -184.12 -128.26
N ASN A 17 -40.35 -183.90 -129.57
CA ASN A 17 -40.21 -182.57 -130.15
C ASN A 17 -41.49 -181.72 -130.01
N LYS A 18 -42.67 -182.35 -130.08
CA LYS A 18 -43.96 -181.69 -129.79
C LYS A 18 -44.07 -181.27 -128.32
N ASN A 19 -43.61 -182.10 -127.39
CA ASN A 19 -43.56 -181.75 -125.96
C ASN A 19 -42.58 -180.59 -125.71
N LEU A 20 -41.37 -180.64 -126.29
CA LEU A 20 -40.41 -179.52 -126.25
C LEU A 20 -41.01 -178.22 -126.80
N THR A 21 -41.77 -178.29 -127.90
CA THR A 21 -42.46 -177.12 -128.48
C THR A 21 -43.50 -176.52 -127.53
N ASN A 22 -44.21 -177.35 -126.75
CA ASN A 22 -45.15 -176.87 -125.74
C ASN A 22 -44.42 -176.23 -124.55
N THR A 23 -43.37 -176.86 -124.02
CA THR A 23 -42.56 -176.31 -122.92
C THR A 23 -41.89 -174.98 -123.32
N ILE A 24 -41.46 -174.83 -124.58
CA ILE A 24 -40.94 -173.56 -125.10
C ILE A 24 -42.03 -172.47 -125.07
N LYS A 25 -43.29 -172.79 -125.44
CA LYS A 25 -44.42 -171.84 -125.33
C LYS A 25 -44.77 -171.48 -123.88
N GLU A 26 -44.72 -172.44 -122.97
CA GLU A 26 -44.96 -172.20 -121.54
C GLU A 26 -43.86 -171.29 -120.95
N LEU A 27 -42.59 -171.54 -121.29
CA LEU A 27 -41.46 -170.68 -120.90
C LEU A 27 -41.56 -169.28 -121.53
N GLN A 28 -42.00 -169.16 -122.80
CA GLN A 28 -42.25 -167.87 -123.44
C GLN A 28 -43.34 -167.08 -122.69
N ASN A 29 -44.49 -167.69 -122.39
CA ASN A 29 -45.55 -167.06 -121.61
C ASN A 29 -45.07 -166.64 -120.21
N THR A 30 -44.31 -167.49 -119.53
CA THR A 30 -43.74 -167.20 -118.20
C THR A 30 -42.77 -166.01 -118.27
N ASN A 31 -41.92 -165.96 -119.29
CA ASN A 31 -40.96 -164.87 -119.49
C ASN A 31 -41.69 -163.56 -119.84
N THR A 32 -42.80 -163.61 -120.59
CA THR A 32 -43.66 -162.43 -120.83
C THR A 32 -44.31 -161.93 -119.54
N GLN A 33 -44.82 -162.82 -118.68
CA GLN A 33 -45.38 -162.44 -117.38
C GLN A 33 -44.31 -161.88 -116.42
N GLN A 34 -43.11 -162.45 -116.43
CA GLN A 34 -41.97 -161.91 -115.67
C GLN A 34 -41.56 -160.52 -116.17
N GLN A 35 -41.53 -160.29 -117.48
CA GLN A 35 -41.27 -158.96 -118.03
C GLN A 35 -42.34 -157.95 -117.60
N GLN A 36 -43.63 -158.28 -117.71
CA GLN A 36 -44.71 -157.41 -117.21
C GLN A 36 -44.58 -157.12 -115.70
N THR A 37 -44.16 -158.11 -114.90
CA THR A 37 -43.94 -157.93 -113.45
C THR A 37 -42.74 -157.01 -113.17
N ILE A 38 -41.68 -157.10 -113.98
CA ILE A 38 -40.52 -156.19 -113.92
C ILE A 38 -40.93 -154.78 -114.32
N ASP A 39 -41.75 -154.63 -115.38
CA ASP A 39 -42.22 -153.34 -115.87
C ASP A 39 -43.14 -152.64 -114.84
N GLU A 40 -44.04 -153.38 -114.18
CA GLU A 40 -44.84 -152.87 -113.05
C GLU A 40 -43.99 -152.49 -111.82
N LEU A 41 -42.94 -153.25 -111.52
CA LEU A 41 -42.01 -152.93 -110.43
C LEU A 41 -41.20 -151.67 -110.73
N ASN A 42 -40.70 -151.53 -111.96
CA ASN A 42 -39.98 -150.35 -112.42
C ASN A 42 -40.88 -149.10 -112.36
N GLN A 43 -42.13 -149.18 -112.81
CA GLN A 43 -43.09 -148.07 -112.68
C GLN A 43 -43.38 -147.70 -111.22
N LYS A 44 -43.42 -148.66 -110.30
CA LYS A 44 -43.53 -148.39 -108.85
C LYS A 44 -42.27 -147.76 -108.26
N ILE A 45 -41.09 -148.15 -108.72
CA ILE A 45 -39.81 -147.54 -108.32
C ILE A 45 -39.74 -146.10 -108.83
N GLU A 46 -40.05 -145.85 -110.12
CA GLU A 46 -40.13 -144.50 -110.68
C GLU A 46 -41.17 -143.63 -109.95
N ALA A 47 -42.32 -144.19 -109.56
CA ALA A 47 -43.32 -143.47 -108.76
C ALA A 47 -42.89 -143.22 -107.30
N MET A 48 -41.94 -144.00 -106.76
CA MET A 48 -41.36 -143.78 -105.43
C MET A 48 -40.21 -142.76 -105.47
N ASP A 49 -39.35 -142.80 -106.48
CA ASP A 49 -38.27 -141.82 -106.67
C ASP A 49 -38.82 -140.43 -107.06
N ASN A 50 -39.97 -140.37 -107.74
CA ASN A 50 -40.70 -139.12 -108.04
C ASN A 50 -41.77 -138.77 -106.97
N ASN A 51 -41.70 -139.32 -105.76
CA ASN A 51 -42.71 -139.08 -104.72
C ASN A 51 -42.64 -137.64 -104.16
N GLU A 52 -43.57 -136.79 -104.63
CA GLU A 52 -43.70 -135.37 -104.25
C GLU A 52 -43.68 -135.14 -102.73
N TYR A 53 -44.22 -136.07 -101.93
CA TYR A 53 -44.26 -135.96 -100.47
C TYR A 53 -42.87 -135.94 -99.83
N VAL A 54 -41.89 -136.62 -100.44
CA VAL A 54 -40.48 -136.56 -100.01
C VAL A 54 -39.92 -135.16 -100.25
N SER A 55 -40.09 -134.61 -101.46
CA SER A 55 -39.65 -133.25 -101.78
C SER A 55 -40.37 -132.16 -100.95
N GLN A 56 -41.64 -132.38 -100.58
CA GLN A 56 -42.36 -131.49 -99.65
C GLN A 56 -41.76 -131.56 -98.22
N LEU A 57 -41.39 -132.74 -97.74
CA LEU A 57 -40.69 -132.93 -96.46
C LEU A 57 -39.29 -132.30 -96.49
N GLU A 58 -38.51 -132.50 -97.55
CA GLU A 58 -37.19 -131.87 -97.71
C GLU A 58 -37.27 -130.34 -97.72
N ASN A 59 -38.23 -129.76 -98.44
CA ASN A 59 -38.48 -128.32 -98.42
C ASN A 59 -38.94 -127.83 -97.04
N THR A 60 -39.72 -128.62 -96.30
CA THR A 60 -40.13 -128.30 -94.93
C THR A 60 -38.93 -128.32 -93.97
N ILE A 61 -38.06 -129.34 -94.06
CA ILE A 61 -36.82 -129.43 -93.28
C ILE A 61 -35.88 -128.28 -93.63
N LYS A 62 -35.75 -127.92 -94.91
CA LYS A 62 -34.97 -126.76 -95.38
C LYS A 62 -35.50 -125.43 -94.82
N ASN A 63 -36.82 -125.26 -94.77
CA ASN A 63 -37.47 -124.07 -94.20
C ASN A 63 -37.33 -124.01 -92.66
N LEU A 64 -37.43 -125.15 -91.97
CA LEU A 64 -37.16 -125.25 -90.54
C LEU A 64 -35.69 -124.96 -90.23
N ASN A 65 -34.74 -125.49 -91.00
CA ASN A 65 -33.31 -125.20 -90.85
C ASN A 65 -32.99 -123.71 -91.10
N ASN A 66 -33.63 -123.08 -92.09
CA ASN A 66 -33.55 -121.64 -92.30
C ASN A 66 -34.14 -120.85 -91.11
N THR A 67 -35.26 -121.30 -90.55
CA THR A 67 -35.90 -120.68 -89.38
C THR A 67 -35.03 -120.81 -88.12
N ILE A 68 -34.47 -121.99 -87.86
CA ILE A 68 -33.52 -122.25 -86.77
C ILE A 68 -32.29 -121.35 -86.93
N LYS A 69 -31.70 -121.28 -88.13
CA LYS A 69 -30.56 -120.40 -88.44
C LYS A 69 -30.89 -118.93 -88.14
N ASN A 70 -32.04 -118.44 -88.59
CA ASN A 70 -32.51 -117.08 -88.31
C ASN A 70 -32.68 -116.84 -86.79
N LEU A 71 -33.33 -117.77 -86.07
CA LEU A 71 -33.50 -117.68 -84.62
C LEU A 71 -32.16 -117.74 -83.86
N THR A 72 -31.18 -118.53 -84.32
CA THR A 72 -29.81 -118.53 -83.78
C THR A 72 -29.15 -117.16 -83.97
N THR A 73 -29.26 -116.57 -85.17
CA THR A 73 -28.76 -115.20 -85.43
C THR A 73 -29.47 -114.17 -84.56
N THR A 74 -30.79 -114.24 -84.40
CA THR A 74 -31.56 -113.34 -83.53
C THR A 74 -31.18 -113.49 -82.06
N ASN A 75 -31.00 -114.71 -81.55
CA ASN A 75 -30.51 -114.93 -80.18
C ASN A 75 -29.09 -114.41 -79.98
N GLN A 76 -28.21 -114.55 -80.98
CA GLN A 76 -26.86 -113.99 -80.93
C GLN A 76 -26.89 -112.45 -80.93
N GLN A 77 -27.77 -111.83 -81.71
CA GLN A 77 -28.03 -110.39 -81.69
C GLN A 77 -28.59 -109.92 -80.34
N LEU A 78 -29.57 -110.61 -79.77
CA LEU A 78 -30.16 -110.31 -78.45
C LEU A 78 -29.14 -110.46 -77.32
N GLN A 79 -28.28 -111.49 -77.36
CA GLN A 79 -27.21 -111.66 -76.37
C GLN A 79 -26.15 -110.56 -76.51
N ASN A 80 -25.82 -110.13 -77.73
CA ASN A 80 -24.95 -108.97 -77.96
C ASN A 80 -25.59 -107.66 -77.44
N GLN A 81 -26.90 -107.45 -77.68
CA GLN A 81 -27.63 -106.31 -77.12
C GLN A 81 -27.65 -106.33 -75.59
N LYS A 82 -27.86 -107.50 -74.96
CA LYS A 82 -27.80 -107.69 -73.51
C LYS A 82 -26.41 -107.39 -72.94
N ASN A 83 -25.35 -107.83 -73.60
CA ASN A 83 -23.96 -107.53 -73.24
C ASN A 83 -23.67 -106.02 -73.34
N ASN A 84 -24.16 -105.37 -74.41
CA ASN A 84 -24.04 -103.92 -74.60
C ASN A 84 -24.80 -103.16 -73.51
N LEU A 85 -26.07 -103.49 -73.23
CA LEU A 85 -26.86 -102.88 -72.15
C LEU A 85 -26.19 -103.06 -70.78
N THR A 86 -25.64 -104.24 -70.50
CA THR A 86 -24.91 -104.51 -69.25
C THR A 86 -23.66 -103.62 -69.14
N SER A 87 -22.95 -103.42 -70.25
CA SER A 87 -21.82 -102.49 -70.34
C SER A 87 -22.26 -101.04 -70.13
N THR A 88 -23.38 -100.61 -70.73
CA THR A 88 -23.98 -99.28 -70.53
C THR A 88 -24.38 -99.05 -69.07
N VAL A 89 -25.03 -100.03 -68.42
CA VAL A 89 -25.40 -99.96 -66.99
C VAL A 89 -24.17 -99.86 -66.10
N ASN A 90 -23.11 -100.62 -66.38
CA ASN A 90 -21.84 -100.52 -65.65
C ASN A 90 -21.18 -99.13 -65.81
N THR A 91 -21.18 -98.58 -67.03
CA THR A 91 -20.72 -97.20 -67.27
C THR A 91 -21.55 -96.18 -66.49
N LEU A 92 -22.89 -96.24 -66.57
CA LEU A 92 -23.80 -95.34 -65.85
C LEU A 92 -23.62 -95.43 -64.33
N ASN A 93 -23.44 -96.64 -63.78
CA ASN A 93 -23.15 -96.83 -62.35
C ASN A 93 -21.81 -96.21 -61.93
N ASN A 94 -20.79 -96.28 -62.78
CA ASN A 94 -19.50 -95.64 -62.52
C ASN A 94 -19.59 -94.11 -62.63
N THR A 95 -20.30 -93.58 -63.62
CA THR A 95 -20.60 -92.13 -63.73
C THR A 95 -21.40 -91.63 -62.52
N ASN A 96 -22.39 -92.38 -62.05
CA ASN A 96 -23.17 -92.00 -60.86
C ASN A 96 -22.29 -91.95 -59.60
N LYS A 97 -21.39 -92.91 -59.40
CA LYS A 97 -20.38 -92.85 -58.31
C LYS A 97 -19.45 -91.65 -58.44
N GLN A 98 -19.02 -91.29 -59.64
CA GLN A 98 -18.21 -90.08 -59.89
C GLN A 98 -18.98 -88.81 -59.52
N LEU A 99 -20.26 -88.70 -59.92
CA LEU A 99 -21.14 -87.57 -59.58
C LEU A 99 -21.39 -87.48 -58.06
N GLN A 100 -21.60 -88.60 -57.37
CA GLN A 100 -21.76 -88.64 -55.91
C GLN A 100 -20.49 -88.15 -55.19
N ASN A 101 -19.31 -88.56 -55.66
CA ASN A 101 -18.02 -88.09 -55.12
C ASN A 101 -17.83 -86.58 -55.37
N GLN A 102 -18.14 -86.09 -56.58
CA GLN A 102 -18.10 -84.67 -56.92
C GLN A 102 -19.07 -83.84 -56.06
N ASN A 103 -20.30 -84.33 -55.85
CA ASN A 103 -21.28 -83.64 -54.99
C ASN A 103 -20.81 -83.56 -53.52
N THR A 104 -20.16 -84.61 -53.03
CA THR A 104 -19.55 -84.64 -51.68
C THR A 104 -18.39 -83.63 -51.56
N GLN A 105 -17.57 -83.50 -52.62
CA GLN A 105 -16.51 -82.49 -52.69
C GLN A 105 -17.07 -81.07 -52.74
N LEU A 106 -18.09 -80.82 -53.57
CA LEU A 106 -18.78 -79.52 -53.67
C LEU A 106 -19.45 -79.11 -52.36
N GLN A 107 -20.10 -80.04 -51.66
CA GLN A 107 -20.69 -79.78 -50.34
C GLN A 107 -19.61 -79.43 -49.30
N SER A 108 -18.46 -80.11 -49.34
CA SER A 108 -17.29 -79.79 -48.49
C SER A 108 -16.70 -78.42 -48.82
N GLN A 109 -16.64 -78.04 -50.10
CA GLN A 109 -16.21 -76.71 -50.55
C GLN A 109 -17.19 -75.62 -50.09
N ASN A 110 -18.50 -75.84 -50.20
CA ASN A 110 -19.53 -74.91 -49.72
C ASN A 110 -19.46 -74.69 -48.19
N ASN A 111 -19.21 -75.76 -47.42
CA ASN A 111 -19.00 -75.65 -45.97
C ASN A 111 -17.75 -74.81 -45.65
N ASN A 112 -16.64 -75.02 -46.38
CA ASN A 112 -15.42 -74.23 -46.22
C ASN A 112 -15.64 -72.75 -46.60
N LEU A 113 -16.30 -72.47 -47.72
CA LEU A 113 -16.66 -71.10 -48.14
C LEU A 113 -17.57 -70.41 -47.11
N THR A 114 -18.55 -71.13 -46.54
CA THR A 114 -19.42 -70.61 -45.47
C THR A 114 -18.60 -70.24 -44.23
N ASN A 115 -17.63 -71.06 -43.84
CA ASN A 115 -16.72 -70.76 -42.74
C ASN A 115 -15.83 -69.53 -43.05
N THR A 116 -15.32 -69.39 -44.27
CA THR A 116 -14.56 -68.21 -44.70
C THR A 116 -15.41 -66.94 -44.68
N VAL A 117 -16.67 -66.99 -45.16
CA VAL A 117 -17.60 -65.86 -45.09
C VAL A 117 -17.88 -65.45 -43.64
N ASN A 118 -18.10 -66.42 -42.74
CA ASN A 118 -18.29 -66.15 -41.31
C ASN A 118 -17.05 -65.51 -40.66
N GLN A 119 -15.85 -65.96 -41.01
CA GLN A 119 -14.58 -65.36 -40.55
C GLN A 119 -14.42 -63.92 -41.05
N LEU A 120 -14.65 -63.68 -42.35
CA LEU A 120 -14.59 -62.34 -42.95
C LEU A 120 -15.62 -61.38 -42.34
N GLN A 121 -16.83 -61.86 -42.03
CA GLN A 121 -17.85 -61.04 -41.35
C GLN A 121 -17.42 -60.67 -39.92
N GLN A 122 -16.82 -61.59 -39.17
CA GLN A 122 -16.26 -61.28 -37.85
C GLN A 122 -15.09 -60.28 -37.94
N GLU A 123 -14.24 -60.40 -38.94
CA GLU A 123 -13.15 -59.46 -39.18
C GLU A 123 -13.67 -58.07 -39.57
N ASN A 124 -14.71 -58.02 -40.41
CA ASN A 124 -15.37 -56.77 -40.80
C ASN A 124 -16.04 -56.09 -39.61
N ASN A 125 -16.71 -56.85 -38.73
CA ASN A 125 -17.28 -56.32 -37.48
C ASN A 125 -16.20 -55.74 -36.54
N LYS A 126 -15.03 -56.40 -36.45
CA LYS A 126 -13.87 -55.87 -35.72
C LYS A 126 -13.35 -54.58 -36.36
N LYS A 127 -13.17 -54.54 -37.68
CA LYS A 127 -12.74 -53.35 -38.43
C LYS A 127 -13.71 -52.18 -38.26
N GLN A 128 -15.03 -52.42 -38.31
CA GLN A 128 -16.05 -51.39 -38.05
C GLN A 128 -15.98 -50.87 -36.61
N THR A 129 -15.71 -51.73 -35.63
CA THR A 129 -15.50 -51.33 -34.24
C THR A 129 -14.27 -50.43 -34.11
N THR A 130 -13.16 -50.78 -34.77
CA THR A 130 -11.95 -49.94 -34.84
C THR A 130 -12.23 -48.59 -35.50
N ILE A 131 -12.99 -48.54 -36.59
CA ILE A 131 -13.40 -47.29 -37.26
C ILE A 131 -14.23 -46.41 -36.32
N ASN A 132 -15.18 -46.99 -35.58
CA ASN A 132 -16.01 -46.24 -34.62
C ASN A 132 -15.17 -45.66 -33.46
N ASN A 133 -14.18 -46.42 -32.98
CA ASN A 133 -13.24 -45.96 -31.96
C ASN A 133 -12.34 -44.84 -32.50
N LEU A 134 -11.74 -45.01 -33.69
CA LEU A 134 -10.91 -43.98 -34.35
C LEU A 134 -11.70 -42.69 -34.61
N ASN A 135 -12.95 -42.77 -35.06
CA ASN A 135 -13.82 -41.61 -35.22
C ASN A 135 -14.11 -40.89 -33.89
N SER A 136 -14.21 -41.64 -32.79
CA SER A 136 -14.42 -41.08 -31.45
C SER A 136 -13.15 -40.36 -30.95
N THR A 137 -11.98 -40.98 -31.11
CA THR A 137 -10.68 -40.35 -30.84
C THR A 137 -10.46 -39.11 -31.70
N ASN A 138 -10.82 -39.15 -32.98
CA ASN A 138 -10.66 -38.01 -33.89
C ASN A 138 -11.53 -36.82 -33.47
N LYS A 139 -12.77 -37.05 -33.00
CA LYS A 139 -13.61 -36.01 -32.38
C LYS A 139 -13.00 -35.45 -31.09
N GLN A 140 -12.38 -36.28 -30.25
CA GLN A 140 -11.66 -35.81 -29.06
C GLN A 140 -10.46 -34.93 -29.42
N LEU A 141 -9.66 -35.32 -30.44
CA LEU A 141 -8.54 -34.54 -30.95
C LEU A 141 -9.00 -33.22 -31.58
N GLN A 142 -10.12 -33.20 -32.31
CA GLN A 142 -10.72 -31.97 -32.85
C GLN A 142 -11.12 -31.00 -31.72
N ASN A 143 -11.78 -31.49 -30.66
CA ASN A 143 -12.14 -30.69 -29.50
C ASN A 143 -10.91 -30.14 -28.76
N GLN A 144 -9.88 -30.97 -28.56
CA GLN A 144 -8.59 -30.54 -27.98
C GLN A 144 -7.91 -29.47 -28.84
N ASN A 145 -7.91 -29.63 -30.16
CA ASN A 145 -7.33 -28.65 -31.08
C ASN A 145 -8.09 -27.31 -31.03
N SER A 146 -9.42 -27.32 -30.93
CA SER A 146 -10.23 -26.11 -30.73
C SER A 146 -9.94 -25.41 -29.38
N GLN A 147 -9.69 -26.18 -28.31
CA GLN A 147 -9.28 -25.66 -27.00
C GLN A 147 -7.86 -25.05 -27.06
N LEU A 148 -6.91 -25.71 -27.73
CA LEU A 148 -5.55 -25.19 -27.95
C LEU A 148 -5.56 -23.92 -28.80
N GLN A 149 -6.36 -23.87 -29.87
CA GLN A 149 -6.50 -22.68 -30.71
C GLN A 149 -7.11 -21.50 -29.93
N SER A 150 -8.11 -21.76 -29.09
CA SER A 150 -8.68 -20.76 -28.17
C SER A 150 -7.65 -20.27 -27.14
N THR A 151 -6.80 -21.17 -26.65
CA THR A 151 -5.70 -20.85 -25.72
C THR A 151 -4.63 -19.99 -26.39
N ASN A 152 -4.24 -20.32 -27.63
CA ASN A 152 -3.29 -19.52 -28.42
C ASN A 152 -3.84 -18.12 -28.73
N ASN A 153 -5.13 -17.98 -29.01
CA ASN A 153 -5.77 -16.67 -29.19
C ASN A 153 -5.70 -15.83 -27.89
N ASN A 154 -5.96 -16.44 -26.74
CA ASN A 154 -5.83 -15.78 -25.43
C ASN A 154 -4.39 -15.38 -25.13
N LEU A 155 -3.42 -16.27 -25.35
CA LEU A 155 -1.98 -15.96 -25.20
C LEU A 155 -1.54 -14.83 -26.12
N THR A 156 -1.99 -14.81 -27.38
CA THR A 156 -1.72 -13.74 -28.35
C THR A 156 -2.25 -12.39 -27.86
N ASN A 157 -3.44 -12.37 -27.25
CA ASN A 157 -4.01 -11.15 -26.68
C ASN A 157 -3.27 -10.69 -25.42
N THR A 158 -2.80 -11.62 -24.58
CA THR A 158 -1.91 -11.31 -23.43
C THR A 158 -0.58 -10.73 -23.90
N ILE A 159 0.05 -11.30 -24.92
CA ILE A 159 1.29 -10.78 -25.52
C ILE A 159 1.11 -9.35 -26.02
N LYS A 160 -0.01 -9.05 -26.72
CA LYS A 160 -0.33 -7.68 -27.17
C LYS A 160 -0.50 -6.69 -26.00
N LYS A 161 -1.13 -7.10 -24.89
CA LYS A 161 -1.22 -6.26 -23.68
C LYS A 161 0.16 -5.96 -23.10
N LEU A 162 0.98 -6.99 -22.90
CA LEU A 162 2.35 -6.84 -22.39
C LEU A 162 3.23 -5.96 -23.30
N GLN A 163 3.07 -6.05 -24.63
CA GLN A 163 3.77 -5.19 -25.59
C GLN A 163 3.38 -3.71 -25.45
N ASN A 164 2.08 -3.42 -25.26
CA ASN A 164 1.59 -2.07 -25.01
C ASN A 164 2.07 -1.52 -23.65
N GLU A 165 2.02 -2.34 -22.59
CA GLU A 165 2.54 -1.99 -21.27
C GLU A 165 4.05 -1.69 -21.32
N ASN A 166 4.84 -2.52 -22.01
CA ASN A 166 6.28 -2.31 -22.16
C ASN A 166 6.62 -1.06 -22.99
N THR A 167 5.76 -0.70 -23.96
CA THR A 167 5.86 0.56 -24.71
C THR A 167 5.57 1.77 -23.81
N ASN A 168 4.54 1.67 -22.96
CA ASN A 168 4.24 2.71 -21.97
C ASN A 168 5.39 2.89 -20.96
N LEU A 169 5.93 1.79 -20.42
CA LEU A 169 7.11 1.82 -19.54
C LEU A 169 8.32 2.45 -20.22
N THR A 170 8.57 2.13 -21.49
CA THR A 170 9.65 2.74 -22.30
C THR A 170 9.46 4.26 -22.44
N ASN A 171 8.23 4.74 -22.59
CA ASN A 171 7.93 6.17 -22.66
C ASN A 171 8.09 6.86 -21.28
N THR A 172 7.68 6.21 -20.19
CA THR A 172 7.94 6.70 -18.83
C THR A 172 9.44 6.80 -18.53
N ILE A 173 10.24 5.82 -18.95
CA ILE A 173 11.71 5.86 -18.81
C ILE A 173 12.31 7.06 -19.55
N LYS A 174 11.86 7.35 -20.79
CA LYS A 174 12.30 8.54 -21.53
C LYS A 174 11.91 9.85 -20.84
N GLN A 175 10.71 9.94 -20.26
CA GLN A 175 10.28 11.11 -19.49
C GLN A 175 11.18 11.31 -18.25
N LEU A 176 11.45 10.24 -17.49
CA LEU A 176 12.35 10.29 -16.34
C LEU A 176 13.78 10.70 -16.74
N GLN A 177 14.33 10.15 -17.82
CA GLN A 177 15.64 10.53 -18.36
C GLN A 177 15.70 12.02 -18.71
N ASN A 178 14.67 12.57 -19.36
CA ASN A 178 14.58 14.00 -19.65
C ASN A 178 14.51 14.85 -18.36
N THR A 179 13.74 14.42 -17.36
CA THR A 179 13.69 15.09 -16.04
C THR A 179 15.03 15.07 -15.32
N THR A 180 15.75 13.94 -15.33
CA THR A 180 17.11 13.83 -14.77
C THR A 180 18.09 14.76 -15.49
N ALA A 181 18.02 14.88 -16.82
CA ALA A 181 18.87 15.79 -17.58
C ALA A 181 18.59 17.27 -17.21
N GLN A 182 17.32 17.66 -17.07
CA GLN A 182 16.93 19.00 -16.60
C GLN A 182 17.40 19.28 -15.16
N GLN A 183 17.28 18.30 -14.26
CA GLN A 183 17.79 18.41 -12.89
C GLN A 183 19.32 18.55 -12.87
N GLN A 184 20.05 17.82 -13.70
CA GLN A 184 21.50 17.95 -13.80
C GLN A 184 21.92 19.32 -14.35
N GLN A 185 21.20 19.88 -15.34
CA GLN A 185 21.42 21.26 -15.77
C GLN A 185 21.17 22.24 -14.61
N LYS A 186 20.12 22.04 -13.81
CA LYS A 186 19.82 22.88 -12.64
C LYS A 186 20.89 22.80 -11.54
N ILE A 187 21.45 21.61 -11.31
CA ILE A 187 22.60 21.40 -10.40
C ILE A 187 23.82 22.16 -10.93
N ASN A 188 24.09 22.12 -12.24
CA ASN A 188 25.21 22.85 -12.84
C ASN A 188 25.01 24.38 -12.71
N GLU A 189 23.82 24.91 -13.04
CA GLU A 189 23.48 26.33 -12.80
C GLU A 189 23.69 26.77 -11.34
N LEU A 190 23.32 25.93 -10.38
CA LEU A 190 23.48 26.22 -8.96
C LEU A 190 24.95 26.16 -8.53
N ASN A 191 25.70 25.18 -9.01
CA ASN A 191 27.14 25.07 -8.74
C ASN A 191 27.92 26.26 -9.30
N ASP A 192 27.58 26.74 -10.49
CA ASP A 192 28.25 27.91 -11.08
C ASP A 192 27.85 29.21 -10.38
N LYS A 193 26.61 29.32 -9.87
CA LYS A 193 26.21 30.40 -8.94
C LYS A 193 26.95 30.32 -7.61
N ILE A 194 27.16 29.13 -7.05
CA ILE A 194 27.96 28.94 -5.83
C ILE A 194 29.39 29.41 -6.07
N LYS A 195 30.05 28.98 -7.14
CA LYS A 195 31.40 29.47 -7.51
C LYS A 195 31.45 30.99 -7.71
N ALA A 196 30.39 31.61 -8.25
CA ALA A 196 30.31 33.06 -8.40
C ALA A 196 30.13 33.79 -7.05
N MET A 197 29.50 33.16 -6.06
CA MET A 197 29.40 33.66 -4.68
C MET A 197 30.67 33.40 -3.86
N GLU A 198 31.39 32.32 -4.14
CA GLU A 198 32.70 31.99 -3.52
C GLU A 198 33.81 32.91 -4.07
N ASN A 199 33.86 33.12 -5.39
CA ASN A 199 34.76 34.08 -6.05
C ASN A 199 34.24 35.52 -6.00
N ASN A 200 33.38 35.86 -5.03
CA ASN A 200 32.77 37.17 -4.95
C ASN A 200 33.79 38.23 -4.49
N GLU A 201 34.36 38.97 -5.46
CA GLU A 201 35.31 40.06 -5.20
C GLU A 201 34.81 41.06 -4.15
N TYR A 202 33.49 41.22 -3.97
CA TYR A 202 32.91 42.07 -2.94
C TYR A 202 33.35 41.70 -1.52
N VAL A 203 33.63 40.43 -1.24
CA VAL A 203 34.18 39.99 0.07
C VAL A 203 35.61 40.48 0.24
N ASN A 204 36.46 40.30 -0.78
CA ASN A 204 37.84 40.80 -0.77
C ASN A 204 37.90 42.34 -0.77
N GLN A 205 36.96 43.00 -1.44
CA GLN A 205 36.81 44.47 -1.42
C GLN A 205 36.33 44.96 -0.05
N LEU A 206 35.41 44.25 0.60
CA LEU A 206 35.01 44.53 1.99
C LEU A 206 36.18 44.35 2.96
N GLU A 207 36.95 43.27 2.84
CA GLU A 207 38.12 43.03 3.70
C GLU A 207 39.20 44.10 3.49
N ASN A 208 39.50 44.47 2.24
CA ASN A 208 40.40 45.59 1.93
C ASN A 208 39.86 46.94 2.45
N THR A 209 38.54 47.15 2.41
CA THR A 209 37.88 48.35 2.97
C THR A 209 37.99 48.37 4.50
N ILE A 210 37.76 47.23 5.17
CA ILE A 210 37.92 47.07 6.62
C ILE A 210 39.37 47.31 7.03
N ASN A 211 40.34 46.76 6.30
CA ASN A 211 41.76 46.99 6.53
C ASN A 211 42.15 48.46 6.31
N THR A 212 41.57 49.12 5.31
CA THR A 212 41.76 50.57 5.09
C THR A 212 41.18 51.39 6.24
N LEU A 213 39.94 51.11 6.66
CA LEU A 213 39.29 51.77 7.80
C LEU A 213 40.04 51.55 9.11
N ASN A 214 40.55 50.34 9.37
CA ASN A 214 41.38 50.02 10.53
C ASN A 214 42.69 50.85 10.53
N ASN A 215 43.31 51.04 9.35
CA ASN A 215 44.46 51.93 9.21
C ASN A 215 44.09 53.40 9.46
N THR A 216 42.96 53.88 8.95
CA THR A 216 42.45 55.24 9.24
C THR A 216 42.15 55.43 10.73
N ILE A 217 41.53 54.45 11.40
CA ILE A 217 41.27 54.45 12.84
C ILE A 217 42.60 54.46 13.63
N SER A 218 43.60 53.71 13.19
CA SER A 218 44.95 53.72 13.79
C SER A 218 45.64 55.10 13.66
N GLN A 219 45.51 55.75 12.49
CA GLN A 219 45.99 57.12 12.27
C GLN A 219 45.24 58.14 13.12
N LEU A 220 43.90 58.10 13.14
CA LEU A 220 43.06 58.97 13.98
C LEU A 220 43.41 58.83 15.47
N ASN A 221 43.66 57.60 15.96
CA ASN A 221 44.10 57.37 17.34
C ASN A 221 45.48 57.96 17.64
N LYS A 222 46.42 57.98 16.68
CA LYS A 222 47.71 58.68 16.83
C LYS A 222 47.50 60.20 16.90
N THR A 223 46.71 60.76 15.98
CA THR A 223 46.35 62.18 15.98
C THR A 223 45.65 62.61 17.26
N ASN A 224 44.71 61.80 17.77
CA ASN A 224 43.97 62.10 18.99
C ASN A 224 44.89 62.10 20.23
N LYS A 225 45.83 61.14 20.33
CA LYS A 225 46.90 61.19 21.36
C LYS A 225 47.79 62.42 21.23
N GLN A 226 48.12 62.86 20.01
CA GLN A 226 48.89 64.07 19.77
C GLN A 226 48.11 65.34 20.17
N LEU A 227 46.81 65.39 19.92
CA LEU A 227 45.92 66.46 20.39
C LEU A 227 45.82 66.49 21.92
N GLN A 228 45.67 65.34 22.60
CA GLN A 228 45.69 65.24 24.06
C GLN A 228 47.01 65.72 24.67
N ASN A 229 48.15 65.37 24.04
CA ASN A 229 49.47 65.87 24.45
C ASN A 229 49.58 67.40 24.25
N ASN A 230 49.04 67.94 23.16
CA ASN A 230 49.02 69.38 22.91
C ASN A 230 48.08 70.12 23.87
N GLN A 231 46.91 69.56 24.21
CA GLN A 231 46.01 70.08 25.23
C GLN A 231 46.67 70.10 26.62
N THR A 232 47.42 69.05 26.95
CA THR A 232 48.20 68.99 28.21
C THR A 232 49.29 70.05 28.26
N LYS A 233 50.03 70.27 27.16
CA LYS A 233 50.99 71.38 27.04
C LYS A 233 50.30 72.74 27.18
N LEU A 234 49.18 72.95 26.49
CA LEU A 234 48.42 74.20 26.55
C LEU A 234 47.90 74.49 27.95
N ASN A 235 47.35 73.50 28.66
CA ASN A 235 46.95 73.64 30.06
C ASN A 235 48.12 74.04 30.96
N ASN A 236 49.31 73.44 30.76
CA ASN A 236 50.51 73.82 31.50
C ASN A 236 50.96 75.27 31.19
N THR A 237 50.86 75.72 29.95
CA THR A 237 51.09 77.12 29.57
C THR A 237 50.06 78.06 30.20
N VAL A 238 48.77 77.72 30.19
CA VAL A 238 47.70 78.50 30.83
C VAL A 238 47.92 78.60 32.35
N ASN A 239 48.30 77.50 33.00
CA ASN A 239 48.64 77.50 34.43
C ASN A 239 49.87 78.38 34.72
N SER A 240 50.90 78.33 33.87
CA SER A 240 52.10 79.17 34.01
C SER A 240 51.79 80.66 33.83
N LEU A 241 51.02 81.03 32.81
CA LEU A 241 50.53 82.39 32.59
C LEU A 241 49.62 82.87 33.74
N THR A 242 48.80 81.99 34.31
CA THR A 242 47.95 82.30 35.47
C THR A 242 48.81 82.62 36.70
N SER A 243 49.86 81.85 36.97
CA SER A 243 50.82 82.16 38.04
C SER A 243 51.54 83.49 37.79
N GLN A 244 52.04 83.73 36.57
CA GLN A 244 52.67 85.00 36.20
C GLN A 244 51.72 86.20 36.39
N ASN A 245 50.45 86.07 36.01
CA ASN A 245 49.45 87.12 36.19
C ASN A 245 49.13 87.35 37.69
N ASN A 246 49.13 86.30 38.50
CA ASN A 246 48.99 86.43 39.96
C ASN A 246 50.19 87.14 40.60
N ASP A 247 51.42 86.88 40.15
CA ASP A 247 52.63 87.57 40.62
C ASP A 247 52.72 89.02 40.10
N LEU A 248 52.23 89.28 38.88
CA LEU A 248 52.07 90.62 38.36
C LEU A 248 51.04 91.41 39.18
N ASN A 249 49.90 90.81 39.54
CA ASN A 249 48.91 91.42 40.44
C ASN A 249 49.48 91.72 41.85
N LYS A 250 50.32 90.86 42.43
CA LYS A 250 51.04 91.17 43.67
C LYS A 250 51.96 92.39 43.49
N THR A 251 52.64 92.48 42.36
CA THR A 251 53.52 93.59 42.02
C THR A 251 52.74 94.90 41.84
N VAL A 252 51.61 94.87 41.14
CA VAL A 252 50.69 96.01 41.00
C VAL A 252 50.19 96.46 42.37
N ASN A 253 49.69 95.56 43.23
CA ASN A 253 49.23 95.91 44.57
C ASN A 253 50.35 96.51 45.45
N SER A 254 51.58 96.02 45.32
CA SER A 254 52.76 96.59 45.98
C SER A 254 53.04 98.01 45.50
N LEU A 255 53.05 98.24 44.18
CA LEU A 255 53.24 99.57 43.58
C LEU A 255 52.10 100.54 43.93
N THR A 256 50.85 100.09 43.98
CA THR A 256 49.71 100.89 44.47
C THR A 256 49.88 101.28 45.94
N THR A 257 50.40 100.37 46.77
CA THR A 257 50.71 100.65 48.18
C THR A 257 51.85 101.68 48.30
N GLN A 258 52.94 101.52 47.54
CA GLN A 258 54.06 102.48 47.50
C GLN A 258 53.61 103.84 46.98
N ASN A 259 52.79 103.90 45.94
CA ASN A 259 52.25 105.16 45.42
C ASN A 259 51.35 105.87 46.44
N THR A 260 50.56 105.11 47.21
CA THR A 260 49.75 105.63 48.32
C THR A 260 50.63 106.19 49.44
N GLN A 261 51.74 105.52 49.78
CA GLN A 261 52.74 106.01 50.73
C GLN A 261 53.42 107.29 50.23
N LEU A 262 53.86 107.33 48.97
CA LEU A 262 54.46 108.53 48.35
C LEU A 262 53.48 109.70 48.31
N GLN A 263 52.20 109.46 48.04
CA GLN A 263 51.18 110.51 48.04
C GLN A 263 50.89 111.04 49.45
N ASN A 264 50.92 110.17 50.47
CA ASN A 264 50.86 110.59 51.88
C ASN A 264 52.13 111.37 52.30
N MET A 265 53.32 111.00 51.82
CA MET A 265 54.55 111.75 52.02
C MET A 265 54.49 113.13 51.34
N ALA A 266 53.95 113.22 50.12
CA ALA A 266 53.75 114.49 49.42
C ALA A 266 52.75 115.41 50.15
N ASN A 267 51.65 114.86 50.66
CA ASN A 267 50.68 115.60 51.48
C ASN A 267 51.32 116.11 52.79
N THR A 268 52.17 115.30 53.42
CA THR A 268 52.93 115.66 54.63
C THR A 268 53.94 116.78 54.33
N LEU A 269 54.68 116.67 53.23
CA LEU A 269 55.65 117.68 52.79
C LEU A 269 54.96 119.00 52.45
N ASN A 270 53.82 118.98 51.74
CA ASN A 270 53.03 120.17 51.44
C ASN A 270 52.51 120.85 52.71
N SER A 271 52.12 120.06 53.73
CA SER A 271 51.72 120.56 55.05
C SER A 271 52.90 121.20 55.81
N ALA A 272 54.10 120.62 55.70
CA ALA A 272 55.32 121.18 56.27
C ALA A 272 55.73 122.49 55.58
N VAL A 273 55.61 122.58 54.24
CA VAL A 273 55.83 123.81 53.47
C VAL A 273 54.87 124.91 53.93
N ASN A 274 53.57 124.64 54.00
CA ASN A 274 52.58 125.61 54.50
C ASN A 274 52.88 126.07 55.94
N THR A 275 53.39 125.17 56.78
CA THR A 275 53.81 125.49 58.16
C THR A 275 55.03 126.43 58.15
N LEU A 276 56.05 126.14 57.34
CA LEU A 276 57.24 126.99 57.19
C LEU A 276 56.90 128.36 56.62
N THR A 277 56.03 128.46 55.61
CA THR A 277 55.52 129.74 55.08
C THR A 277 54.83 130.56 56.17
N THR A 278 54.02 129.91 57.02
CA THR A 278 53.34 130.56 58.16
C THR A 278 54.35 131.06 59.20
N GLN A 279 55.35 130.24 59.55
CA GLN A 279 56.42 130.61 60.48
C GLN A 279 57.28 131.77 59.95
N ASN A 280 57.60 131.78 58.66
CA ASN A 280 58.40 132.84 58.05
C ASN A 280 57.66 134.19 58.08
N ASN A 281 56.34 134.18 57.79
CA ASN A 281 55.48 135.36 57.94
C ASN A 281 55.40 135.85 59.40
N GLN A 282 55.35 134.94 60.38
CA GLN A 282 55.41 135.30 61.80
C GLN A 282 56.76 135.90 62.21
N GLN A 283 57.88 135.37 61.71
CA GLN A 283 59.21 135.93 61.95
C GLN A 283 59.36 137.33 61.35
N GLN A 284 58.89 137.56 60.13
CA GLN A 284 58.90 138.89 59.51
C GLN A 284 58.09 139.92 60.32
N ASN A 285 56.90 139.54 60.81
CA ASN A 285 56.10 140.39 61.69
C ASN A 285 56.80 140.65 63.04
N THR A 286 57.53 139.66 63.56
CA THR A 286 58.29 139.78 64.81
C THR A 286 59.49 140.73 64.65
N ILE A 287 60.20 140.70 63.52
CA ILE A 287 61.29 141.62 63.21
C ILE A 287 60.77 143.07 63.15
N ASN A 288 59.65 143.31 62.46
CA ASN A 288 59.03 144.64 62.39
C ASN A 288 58.64 145.13 63.80
N THR A 289 57.97 144.28 64.58
CA THR A 289 57.56 144.57 65.97
C THR A 289 58.75 144.86 66.88
N LEU A 290 59.89 144.16 66.70
CA LEU A 290 61.10 144.37 67.50
C LEU A 290 61.76 145.73 67.22
N ASN A 291 61.79 146.19 65.96
CA ASN A 291 62.31 147.52 65.62
C ASN A 291 61.50 148.63 66.29
N ASP A 292 60.16 148.55 66.22
CA ASP A 292 59.27 149.48 66.94
C ASP A 292 59.50 149.41 68.46
N LYS A 293 59.71 148.20 68.99
CA LYS A 293 59.96 147.99 70.43
C LYS A 293 61.29 148.56 70.90
N VAL A 294 62.35 148.56 70.09
CA VAL A 294 63.64 149.18 70.42
C VAL A 294 63.51 150.70 70.53
N ASN A 295 62.78 151.33 69.60
CA ASN A 295 62.50 152.77 69.63
C ASN A 295 61.67 153.16 70.88
N ASP A 296 60.64 152.39 71.20
CA ASP A 296 59.78 152.56 72.38
C ASP A 296 60.56 152.33 73.70
N LEU A 297 61.35 151.25 73.81
CA LEU A 297 62.15 150.95 75.00
C LEU A 297 63.25 151.99 75.29
N THR A 298 63.81 152.61 74.24
CA THR A 298 64.75 153.74 74.40
C THR A 298 64.07 154.94 75.08
N SER A 299 62.77 155.12 74.88
CA SER A 299 61.97 156.13 75.57
C SER A 299 61.51 155.67 76.97
N GLN A 300 61.10 154.40 77.13
CA GLN A 300 60.58 153.88 78.40
C GLN A 300 61.64 153.69 79.48
N ASN A 301 62.90 153.40 79.14
CA ASN A 301 63.96 153.19 80.13
C ASN A 301 64.23 154.46 80.98
N ASN A 302 63.98 155.65 80.40
CA ASN A 302 64.05 156.93 81.12
C ASN A 302 62.93 157.09 82.18
N ASN A 303 61.83 156.34 82.06
CA ASN A 303 60.70 156.38 83.00
C ASN A 303 60.73 155.24 84.04
N LEU A 304 61.06 154.01 83.63
CA LEU A 304 60.86 152.80 84.45
C LEU A 304 61.71 152.74 85.73
N ASN A 305 62.83 153.49 85.79
CA ASN A 305 63.67 153.63 86.98
C ASN A 305 62.88 154.18 88.20
N ASN A 306 61.76 154.86 87.97
CA ASN A 306 60.92 155.42 89.04
C ASN A 306 59.96 154.40 89.69
N THR A 307 59.62 153.30 89.02
CA THR A 307 58.42 152.49 89.37
C THR A 307 58.71 151.21 90.16
N ASN A 308 59.94 150.67 90.10
CA ASN A 308 60.25 149.30 90.55
C ASN A 308 60.32 149.07 92.08
N LYS A 309 59.50 149.76 92.88
CA LYS A 309 59.53 149.77 94.35
C LYS A 309 58.35 149.07 95.06
N GLN A 310 57.39 148.45 94.34
CA GLN A 310 56.03 148.25 94.89
C GLN A 310 55.35 146.85 94.87
N LEU A 311 55.79 145.83 94.10
CA LEU A 311 54.82 144.83 93.54
C LEU A 311 54.96 143.32 93.92
N GLN A 312 55.51 142.95 95.07
CA GLN A 312 56.21 141.65 95.24
C GLN A 312 55.42 140.37 95.70
N ASN A 313 54.11 140.15 95.43
CA ASN A 313 53.37 138.93 95.92
C ASN A 313 52.13 138.49 95.10
N LYS A 314 51.79 137.16 95.01
CA LYS A 314 50.39 136.61 95.24
C LYS A 314 50.02 135.09 95.10
N VAL A 315 50.36 134.32 94.05
CA VAL A 315 49.43 133.25 93.50
C VAL A 315 49.90 131.77 93.56
N THR A 316 49.00 130.82 93.93
CA THR A 316 49.15 129.32 93.89
C THR A 316 47.75 128.58 93.82
N ASN A 317 47.58 127.37 93.18
CA ASN A 317 46.55 126.22 93.38
C ASN A 317 45.85 125.50 92.11
N LEU A 318 45.46 124.16 92.15
CA LEU A 318 44.36 123.31 91.42
C LEU A 318 44.56 122.24 90.19
N ASN A 319 43.82 121.05 90.06
CA ASN A 319 43.68 120.07 88.84
C ASN A 319 42.79 118.68 88.84
N ASN A 320 42.64 117.88 87.70
CA ASN A 320 42.34 116.34 87.44
C ASN A 320 41.00 115.66 86.80
N THR A 321 41.01 114.42 86.10
CA THR A 321 39.96 113.22 85.92
C THR A 321 39.77 112.39 84.52
N VAL A 322 39.26 111.08 84.42
CA VAL A 322 38.46 110.25 83.32
C VAL A 322 38.94 108.87 82.61
N LYS A 323 38.09 107.79 82.24
CA LYS A 323 38.35 106.51 81.35
C LYS A 323 37.19 105.41 80.99
N GLU A 324 37.28 104.48 79.93
CA GLU A 324 36.82 102.98 79.70
C GLU A 324 35.72 102.33 78.67
N LEU A 325 35.76 100.96 78.34
CA LEU A 325 34.80 99.85 77.79
C LEU A 325 34.77 99.08 76.35
N GLN A 326 34.36 97.75 76.24
CA GLN A 326 34.26 96.77 75.03
C GLN A 326 33.40 95.40 75.19
N GLU A 327 32.96 94.59 74.12
CA GLU A 327 32.63 93.06 74.06
C GLU A 327 31.85 92.40 72.80
N THR A 328 31.79 91.02 72.64
CA THR A 328 30.77 90.05 71.95
C THR A 328 30.99 89.24 70.59
N ILE A 329 30.71 87.88 70.48
CA ILE A 329 30.84 86.89 69.31
C ILE A 329 29.94 85.55 69.34
N LYS A 330 29.46 84.85 68.21
CA LYS A 330 29.17 83.33 68.03
C LYS A 330 28.43 82.66 66.76
N GLU A 331 28.52 81.29 66.57
CA GLU A 331 27.54 80.19 66.07
C GLU A 331 27.46 79.35 64.67
N MET A 332 27.15 77.99 64.71
CA MET A 332 26.41 76.98 63.77
C MET A 332 27.02 75.83 62.78
N ASN A 333 26.30 74.66 62.50
CA ASN A 333 26.63 73.31 61.75
C ASN A 333 25.33 72.41 61.34
N LYS A 334 25.09 71.16 60.73
CA LYS A 334 25.59 69.89 59.95
C LYS A 334 24.37 68.86 59.60
N THR A 335 24.19 67.62 58.96
CA THR A 335 24.78 66.49 58.05
C THR A 335 23.74 65.29 57.65
N SER A 336 23.94 64.26 56.71
CA SER A 336 22.97 63.10 56.31
C SER A 336 23.44 61.78 55.48
N SER A 337 22.62 60.69 55.16
CA SER A 337 22.90 59.42 54.30
C SER A 337 21.71 58.51 53.63
N LYS A 338 21.71 57.12 53.49
CA LYS A 338 20.89 56.19 52.53
C LYS A 338 19.85 55.10 53.10
N ILE A 339 19.06 54.32 52.27
CA ILE A 339 17.74 53.60 52.58
C ILE A 339 17.56 52.08 52.08
N LYS A 340 16.47 51.33 52.48
CA LYS A 340 16.12 49.86 52.29
C LYS A 340 14.64 49.56 51.76
N THR A 341 14.29 48.32 51.33
CA THR A 341 12.93 47.91 50.80
C THR A 341 12.28 46.59 51.32
N THR A 342 11.07 46.28 50.83
CA THR A 342 10.23 45.07 51.01
C THR A 342 9.43 44.71 49.73
N LEU A 343 9.01 43.43 49.54
CA LEU A 343 8.20 42.96 48.39
C LEU A 343 7.04 42.04 48.83
N THR A 344 5.92 42.10 48.11
CA THR A 344 4.75 41.20 48.24
C THR A 344 4.28 40.67 46.88
N VAL A 345 3.63 39.50 46.85
CA VAL A 345 3.12 38.84 45.63
C VAL A 345 1.60 38.69 45.72
N SER A 346 0.89 39.01 44.63
CA SER A 346 -0.56 38.86 44.55
C SER A 346 -0.97 37.40 44.35
N LYS A 347 -2.16 37.03 44.84
CA LYS A 347 -2.75 35.72 44.55
C LYS A 347 -2.99 35.55 43.05
N LEU A 348 -2.37 34.54 42.45
CA LEU A 348 -2.64 34.12 41.07
C LEU A 348 -3.92 33.28 41.03
N THR A 349 -4.83 33.63 40.11
CA THR A 349 -5.98 32.82 39.71
C THR A 349 -6.01 32.75 38.19
N GLY A 350 -6.12 31.54 37.62
CA GLY A 350 -6.12 31.35 36.17
C GLY A 350 -6.66 29.98 35.76
N ARG A 351 -6.80 29.79 34.45
CA ARG A 351 -7.20 28.54 33.80
C ARG A 351 -6.07 28.10 32.86
N VAL A 352 -5.76 26.81 32.78
CA VAL A 352 -4.76 26.31 31.82
C VAL A 352 -5.15 26.71 30.38
N GLY A 353 -4.19 27.24 29.62
CA GLY A 353 -4.40 27.79 28.27
C GLY A 353 -4.83 29.26 28.23
N ALA A 354 -5.41 29.80 29.31
CA ALA A 354 -5.77 31.21 29.39
C ALA A 354 -4.59 32.08 29.82
N VAL A 355 -4.58 33.34 29.37
CA VAL A 355 -3.62 34.35 29.85
C VAL A 355 -4.02 34.81 31.26
N ALA A 356 -3.11 34.70 32.22
CA ALA A 356 -3.27 35.20 33.58
C ALA A 356 -2.16 36.20 33.94
N GLN A 357 -2.43 37.11 34.86
CA GLN A 357 -1.47 38.13 35.28
C GLN A 357 -0.73 37.72 36.56
N LEU A 358 0.60 37.64 36.45
CA LEU A 358 1.51 37.62 37.59
C LEU A 358 1.71 39.07 38.06
N LYS A 359 1.58 39.32 39.37
CA LYS A 359 1.66 40.67 39.94
C LYS A 359 2.39 40.70 41.28
N ALA A 360 3.31 41.64 41.45
CA ALA A 360 4.06 41.90 42.67
C ALA A 360 4.06 43.41 43.00
N THR A 361 4.23 43.73 44.28
CA THR A 361 4.23 45.09 44.80
C THR A 361 5.46 45.30 45.70
N VAL A 362 6.21 46.40 45.49
CA VAL A 362 7.50 46.70 46.14
C VAL A 362 7.44 48.06 46.85
N LYS A 363 7.89 48.11 48.11
CA LYS A 363 7.82 49.30 48.98
C LYS A 363 9.12 49.57 49.74
N ASP A 364 9.42 50.83 50.05
CA ASP A 364 10.52 51.22 50.95
C ASP A 364 10.23 50.86 52.43
N VAL A 365 11.15 51.18 53.35
CA VAL A 365 10.93 50.95 54.81
C VAL A 365 9.77 51.75 55.41
N ASN A 366 9.34 52.83 54.76
CA ASN A 366 8.29 53.74 55.21
C ASN A 366 6.91 53.37 54.60
N GLY A 367 6.87 52.38 53.70
CA GLY A 367 5.67 51.95 52.99
C GLY A 367 5.40 52.68 51.67
N ASN A 368 6.28 53.58 51.22
CA ASN A 368 6.19 54.26 49.93
C ASN A 368 6.43 53.26 48.78
N PRO A 369 5.78 53.40 47.61
CA PRO A 369 6.11 52.62 46.43
C PRO A 369 7.56 52.88 45.98
N VAL A 370 8.31 51.83 45.63
CA VAL A 370 9.64 51.99 45.01
C VAL A 370 9.46 52.41 43.55
N PRO A 371 10.04 53.53 43.07
CA PRO A 371 9.67 54.12 41.78
C PRO A 371 10.03 53.23 40.58
N ASP A 372 11.19 52.58 40.63
CA ASP A 372 11.79 51.83 39.52
C ASP A 372 12.38 50.47 39.97
N GLY A 373 12.92 49.72 39.00
CA GLY A 373 13.66 48.49 39.20
C GLY A 373 13.07 47.29 38.45
N ARG A 374 13.49 46.07 38.84
CA ARG A 374 13.15 44.83 38.13
C ARG A 374 12.76 43.71 39.09
N VAL A 375 11.72 42.96 38.73
CA VAL A 375 11.24 41.78 39.43
C VAL A 375 11.28 40.55 38.52
N VAL A 376 11.78 39.43 39.03
CA VAL A 376 11.72 38.11 38.36
C VAL A 376 10.70 37.23 39.09
N PHE A 377 9.83 36.56 38.33
CA PHE A 377 8.86 35.61 38.86
C PHE A 377 9.30 34.15 38.67
N LYS A 378 8.89 33.30 39.61
CA LYS A 378 8.89 31.84 39.48
C LYS A 378 7.51 31.28 39.78
N VAL A 379 7.14 30.17 39.15
CA VAL A 379 5.95 29.40 39.50
C VAL A 379 6.33 27.93 39.66
N ASN A 380 5.93 27.32 40.78
CA ASN A 380 6.31 25.96 41.18
C ASN A 380 7.83 25.71 41.12
N GLY A 381 8.63 26.72 41.47
CA GLY A 381 10.11 26.72 41.46
C GLY A 381 10.76 27.05 40.11
N ILE A 382 10.00 27.05 39.02
CA ILE A 382 10.49 27.30 37.65
C ILE A 382 10.38 28.79 37.32
N THR A 383 11.49 29.40 36.86
CA THR A 383 11.51 30.80 36.40
C THR A 383 10.63 30.99 35.17
N VAL A 384 9.86 32.08 35.14
CA VAL A 384 9.00 32.44 34.01
C VAL A 384 9.87 32.94 32.84
N LYS A 385 9.63 32.41 31.64
CA LYS A 385 10.49 32.58 30.46
C LYS A 385 9.69 32.89 29.20
N ASP A 386 10.32 33.53 28.22
CA ASP A 386 9.75 33.67 26.87
C ASP A 386 9.90 32.37 26.05
N GLU A 387 9.34 32.37 24.83
CA GLU A 387 9.43 31.25 23.87
C GLU A 387 10.89 30.90 23.52
N ALA A 388 11.76 31.91 23.47
CA ALA A 388 13.20 31.78 23.24
C ALA A 388 14.01 31.41 24.50
N GLN A 389 13.33 30.99 25.58
CA GLN A 389 13.90 30.52 26.84
C GLN A 389 14.66 31.58 27.68
N ASN A 390 14.51 32.87 27.40
CA ASN A 390 15.07 33.95 28.23
C ASN A 390 14.19 34.21 29.46
N THR A 391 14.78 34.68 30.56
CA THR A 391 14.02 35.09 31.77
C THR A 391 13.21 36.36 31.49
N ILE A 392 11.89 36.33 31.74
CA ILE A 392 11.07 37.55 31.63
C ILE A 392 11.25 38.39 32.91
N TYR A 393 11.65 39.65 32.73
CA TYR A 393 11.75 40.64 33.80
C TYR A 393 10.50 41.52 33.80
N ALA A 394 9.79 41.54 34.92
CA ALA A 394 8.74 42.53 35.15
C ALA A 394 9.39 43.85 35.61
N ILE A 395 9.15 44.93 34.89
CA ILE A 395 9.61 46.26 35.30
C ILE A 395 8.73 46.77 36.45
N VAL A 396 9.35 47.33 37.49
CA VAL A 396 8.63 48.05 38.54
C VAL A 396 8.29 49.45 38.02
N ASN A 397 7.02 49.80 38.04
CA ASN A 397 6.53 51.16 37.80
C ASN A 397 5.71 51.58 39.03
N ASN A 398 6.19 52.60 39.75
CA ASN A 398 5.54 53.14 40.95
C ASN A 398 5.11 52.03 41.95
N GLY A 399 6.06 51.16 42.30
CA GLY A 399 5.88 50.09 43.27
C GLY A 399 5.11 48.87 42.79
N VAL A 400 4.70 48.77 41.52
CA VAL A 400 4.00 47.60 40.97
C VAL A 400 4.74 47.01 39.78
N ALA A 401 4.83 45.68 39.71
CA ALA A 401 5.39 44.94 38.58
C ALA A 401 4.44 43.82 38.14
N THR A 402 4.18 43.70 36.83
CA THR A 402 3.22 42.75 36.24
C THR A 402 3.74 42.09 34.98
N ILE A 403 3.36 40.82 34.76
CA ILE A 403 3.51 40.08 33.50
C ILE A 403 2.18 39.39 33.18
N ASN A 404 1.70 39.52 31.95
CA ASN A 404 0.64 38.68 31.42
C ASN A 404 1.27 37.42 30.80
N TYR A 405 0.81 36.23 31.18
CA TYR A 405 1.42 34.96 30.77
C TYR A 405 0.37 33.88 30.51
N ALA A 406 0.50 33.13 29.41
CA ALA A 406 -0.38 31.99 29.12
C ALA A 406 -0.11 30.85 30.11
N VAL A 407 -1.10 30.44 30.89
CA VAL A 407 -0.92 29.47 31.99
C VAL A 407 -0.64 28.07 31.42
N PRO A 408 0.59 27.52 31.57
CA PRO A 408 0.91 26.21 31.04
C PRO A 408 0.34 25.12 31.95
N LYS A 409 0.09 23.94 31.37
CA LYS A 409 -0.41 22.75 32.09
C LYS A 409 0.44 22.39 33.33
N SER A 410 1.75 22.65 33.31
CA SER A 410 2.66 22.38 34.44
C SER A 410 2.39 23.20 35.71
N TRP A 411 1.55 24.24 35.63
CA TRP A 411 1.09 25.00 36.78
C TRP A 411 -0.16 24.40 37.43
N TYR A 412 -0.91 23.50 36.76
CA TYR A 412 -2.04 22.80 37.36
C TYR A 412 -1.55 21.75 38.38
N LYS A 413 -1.63 22.11 39.67
CA LYS A 413 -1.31 21.27 40.83
C LYS A 413 -2.19 21.66 42.02
N ASP A 414 -2.45 20.70 42.92
CA ASP A 414 -3.25 20.87 44.15
C ASP A 414 -2.75 22.03 45.04
N THR A 415 -1.44 22.31 45.00
CA THR A 415 -0.86 23.56 45.49
C THR A 415 0.03 24.18 44.41
N THR A 416 -0.26 25.44 44.06
CA THR A 416 0.54 26.22 43.12
C THR A 416 1.22 27.36 43.89
N ILE A 417 2.55 27.46 43.80
CA ILE A 417 3.33 28.48 44.50
C ILE A 417 3.89 29.48 43.47
N VAL A 418 3.76 30.78 43.75
CA VAL A 418 4.33 31.86 42.95
C VAL A 418 5.33 32.62 43.82
N GLU A 419 6.56 32.79 43.33
CA GLU A 419 7.63 33.52 44.02
C GLU A 419 8.06 34.74 43.19
N ALA A 420 8.54 35.79 43.84
CA ALA A 420 9.11 36.96 43.18
C ALA A 420 10.34 37.51 43.91
N THR A 421 11.29 38.05 43.16
CA THR A 421 12.53 38.70 43.68
C THR A 421 12.75 40.04 42.99
N PHE A 422 12.92 41.11 43.78
CA PHE A 422 13.28 42.45 43.35
C PHE A 422 14.80 42.67 43.44
N GLY A 423 15.40 43.18 42.36
CA GLY A 423 16.83 43.50 42.29
C GLY A 423 17.21 44.79 43.02
N GLU A 424 18.47 44.91 43.42
CA GLU A 424 19.01 46.09 44.09
C GLU A 424 19.19 47.30 43.14
N THR A 425 19.08 48.52 43.68
CA THR A 425 19.28 49.78 42.94
C THR A 425 20.21 50.75 43.69
N HIS A 426 20.56 51.89 43.06
CA HIS A 426 21.48 52.87 43.66
C HIS A 426 20.96 53.55 44.95
N ALA A 427 19.64 53.49 45.22
CA ALA A 427 19.01 54.10 46.39
C ALA A 427 18.32 53.09 47.33
N TYR A 428 18.11 51.85 46.87
CA TYR A 428 17.19 50.89 47.49
C TYR A 428 17.75 49.46 47.44
N LEU A 429 17.88 48.83 48.61
CA LEU A 429 18.29 47.42 48.73
C LEU A 429 17.26 46.43 48.16
N SER A 430 17.74 45.25 47.74
CA SER A 430 16.92 44.15 47.19
C SER A 430 15.91 43.51 48.19
N SER A 431 14.88 42.82 47.66
CA SER A 431 13.84 42.15 48.49
C SER A 431 13.15 40.97 47.77
N LYS A 432 12.43 40.11 48.53
CA LYS A 432 11.77 38.88 48.05
C LYS A 432 10.40 38.67 48.69
N GLY A 433 9.54 37.90 48.05
CA GLY A 433 8.25 37.46 48.59
C GLY A 433 7.60 36.36 47.76
N ASN A 434 6.54 35.74 48.27
CA ASN A 434 5.81 34.66 47.59
C ASN A 434 4.30 34.68 47.88
N SER A 435 3.55 33.84 47.16
CA SER A 435 2.14 33.54 47.37
C SER A 435 1.94 32.03 47.27
N THR A 436 1.24 31.44 48.24
CA THR A 436 0.99 29.98 48.34
C THR A 436 -0.48 29.58 48.17
N LYS A 437 -1.41 30.55 48.13
CA LYS A 437 -2.88 30.32 48.04
C LYS A 437 -3.43 30.58 46.63
N ASN A 438 -2.66 30.22 45.60
CA ASN A 438 -3.02 30.40 44.20
C ASN A 438 -3.95 29.27 43.72
N ASN A 439 -4.81 29.54 42.73
CA ASN A 439 -5.78 28.56 42.21
C ASN A 439 -5.70 28.49 40.68
N ILE A 440 -5.37 27.31 40.13
CA ILE A 440 -5.31 27.05 38.69
C ILE A 440 -6.39 26.03 38.34
N THR A 441 -7.35 26.42 37.51
CA THR A 441 -8.46 25.54 37.08
C THR A 441 -8.14 24.80 35.76
N PRO A 442 -8.79 23.65 35.49
CA PRO A 442 -8.55 22.90 34.26
C PRO A 442 -8.91 23.69 33.00
N GLY A 443 -8.09 23.56 31.96
CA GLY A 443 -8.31 24.19 30.66
C GLY A 443 -9.51 23.61 29.90
N ASN A 444 -9.98 24.35 28.89
CA ASN A 444 -11.02 23.87 27.97
C ASN A 444 -10.38 23.35 26.68
N VAL A 445 -11.05 22.39 26.04
CA VAL A 445 -10.66 21.82 24.74
C VAL A 445 -11.91 21.73 23.86
N LYS A 446 -11.77 22.11 22.60
CA LYS A 446 -12.77 21.91 21.56
C LYS A 446 -12.36 20.66 20.76
N ILE A 447 -13.28 19.71 20.58
CA ILE A 447 -13.07 18.55 19.71
C ILE A 447 -14.14 18.46 18.64
N LYS A 448 -13.77 18.01 17.43
CA LYS A 448 -14.69 17.64 16.34
C LYS A 448 -14.28 16.29 15.77
N ILE A 449 -15.26 15.41 15.50
CA ILE A 449 -15.08 14.26 14.61
C ILE A 449 -15.26 14.76 13.18
N ALA A 450 -14.32 14.42 12.29
CA ALA A 450 -14.45 14.71 10.86
C ALA A 450 -15.75 14.13 10.29
N ASP A 451 -16.25 14.75 9.22
CA ASP A 451 -17.51 14.34 8.59
C ASP A 451 -17.28 13.11 7.71
N LEU A 452 -18.16 12.11 7.85
CA LEU A 452 -17.94 10.76 7.32
C LEU A 452 -18.89 10.49 6.14
N PRO A 453 -18.43 9.85 5.05
CA PRO A 453 -19.31 9.40 3.98
C PRO A 453 -20.16 8.19 4.44
N VAL A 454 -21.10 7.79 3.58
CA VAL A 454 -21.82 6.52 3.76
C VAL A 454 -20.85 5.37 3.51
N HIS A 455 -20.85 4.38 4.41
CA HIS A 455 -20.00 3.20 4.34
C HIS A 455 -20.83 1.92 4.35
N GLU A 456 -20.31 0.85 3.76
CA GLU A 456 -20.90 -0.49 3.93
C GLU A 456 -20.36 -1.18 5.18
N ASN A 457 -21.12 -2.14 5.71
CA ASN A 457 -20.59 -3.09 6.67
C ASN A 457 -19.36 -3.82 6.08
N GLY A 458 -18.33 -4.03 6.91
CA GLY A 458 -17.03 -4.55 6.49
C GLY A 458 -16.06 -3.51 5.91
N ASP A 459 -16.46 -2.25 5.68
CA ASP A 459 -15.50 -1.22 5.27
C ASP A 459 -14.42 -0.97 6.34
N LYS A 460 -13.24 -0.52 5.89
CA LYS A 460 -12.20 0.04 6.75
C LYS A 460 -12.34 1.55 6.80
N LEU A 461 -12.45 2.09 8.00
CA LEU A 461 -12.72 3.49 8.28
C LEU A 461 -11.67 4.05 9.23
N GLN A 462 -11.24 5.30 8.99
CA GLN A 462 -10.47 6.08 9.96
C GLN A 462 -11.34 7.17 10.56
N PHE A 463 -11.56 7.11 11.87
CA PHE A 463 -12.12 8.24 12.60
C PHE A 463 -11.01 9.27 12.85
N VAL A 464 -11.07 10.41 12.17
CA VAL A 464 -10.20 11.56 12.41
C VAL A 464 -10.90 12.50 13.39
N ILE A 465 -10.28 12.76 14.54
CA ILE A 465 -10.76 13.70 15.56
C ILE A 465 -9.75 14.83 15.66
N THR A 466 -10.20 16.06 15.43
CA THR A 466 -9.41 17.26 15.72
C THR A 466 -9.65 17.71 17.16
N ALA A 467 -8.60 18.24 17.80
CA ALA A 467 -8.60 18.73 19.17
C ALA A 467 -7.79 20.02 19.27
N THR A 468 -8.46 21.13 19.59
CA THR A 468 -7.83 22.43 19.83
C THR A 468 -8.16 22.95 21.21
N ASP A 469 -7.36 23.90 21.70
CA ASP A 469 -7.66 24.62 22.93
C ASP A 469 -8.86 25.60 22.74
N GLU A 470 -9.07 26.51 23.69
CA GLU A 470 -10.10 27.54 23.56
C GLU A 470 -9.76 28.64 22.55
N ASN A 471 -8.49 28.89 22.25
CA ASN A 471 -8.02 29.89 21.28
C ASN A 471 -7.99 29.36 19.83
N GLY A 472 -7.81 28.05 19.64
CA GLY A 472 -7.71 27.37 18.35
C GLY A 472 -6.38 26.65 18.10
N GLU A 473 -5.47 26.62 19.08
CA GLU A 473 -4.17 25.97 18.99
C GLU A 473 -4.27 24.44 19.06
N SER A 474 -3.45 23.75 18.29
CA SER A 474 -3.42 22.28 18.20
C SER A 474 -2.97 21.62 19.50
N MET A 475 -3.83 20.79 20.10
CA MET A 475 -3.52 20.06 21.33
C MET A 475 -2.53 18.90 21.08
N THR A 476 -1.47 18.79 21.90
CA THR A 476 -0.61 17.59 21.95
C THR A 476 -0.68 16.93 23.32
N GLY A 477 -1.01 15.64 23.32
CA GLY A 477 -1.27 14.81 24.49
C GLY A 477 -2.76 14.67 24.85
N GLY A 478 -3.05 13.66 25.66
CA GLY A 478 -4.41 13.22 25.97
C GLY A 478 -4.87 12.08 25.06
N VAL A 479 -5.95 11.40 25.46
CA VAL A 479 -6.47 10.22 24.79
C VAL A 479 -7.89 10.49 24.30
N VAL A 480 -8.17 10.12 23.06
CA VAL A 480 -9.52 10.01 22.49
C VAL A 480 -9.97 8.55 22.55
N ILE A 481 -11.20 8.31 23.01
CA ILE A 481 -11.90 7.02 22.94
C ILE A 481 -13.15 7.19 22.07
N MET A 482 -13.37 6.30 21.10
CA MET A 482 -14.57 6.34 20.26
C MET A 482 -15.71 5.48 20.82
N LYS A 483 -16.94 5.98 20.68
CA LYS A 483 -18.18 5.28 21.02
C LYS A 483 -19.17 5.32 19.86
N ALA A 484 -19.97 4.26 19.71
CA ALA A 484 -21.15 4.23 18.86
C ALA A 484 -22.39 3.89 19.70
N ASN A 485 -23.45 4.69 19.58
CA ASN A 485 -24.69 4.59 20.35
C ASN A 485 -24.46 4.50 21.87
N GLY A 486 -23.47 5.24 22.39
CA GLY A 486 -23.08 5.27 23.81
C GLY A 486 -22.12 4.15 24.26
N VAL A 487 -22.01 3.06 23.50
CA VAL A 487 -21.11 1.92 23.76
C VAL A 487 -19.72 2.22 23.20
N THR A 488 -18.68 1.98 23.98
CA THR A 488 -17.28 2.11 23.54
C THR A 488 -16.96 1.11 22.43
N LEU A 489 -16.49 1.61 21.27
CA LEU A 489 -16.01 0.75 20.20
C LEU A 489 -14.75 0.00 20.64
N LYS A 490 -14.48 -1.13 20.00
CA LYS A 490 -13.34 -1.99 20.31
C LYS A 490 -12.53 -2.30 19.06
N ASP A 491 -11.24 -2.57 19.27
CA ASP A 491 -10.37 -3.16 18.25
C ASP A 491 -10.67 -4.66 18.06
N SER A 492 -9.98 -5.30 17.12
CA SER A 492 -10.10 -6.75 16.86
C SER A 492 -9.66 -7.63 18.04
N ASN A 493 -8.99 -7.07 19.04
CA ASN A 493 -8.52 -7.76 20.25
C ASN A 493 -9.49 -7.56 21.43
N GLY A 494 -10.62 -6.87 21.22
CA GLY A 494 -11.62 -6.58 22.24
C GLY A 494 -11.22 -5.46 23.22
N LYS A 495 -10.13 -4.73 22.97
CA LYS A 495 -9.69 -3.56 23.74
C LYS A 495 -10.43 -2.31 23.26
N ALA A 496 -10.62 -1.33 24.14
CA ALA A 496 -11.26 -0.07 23.78
C ALA A 496 -10.51 0.65 22.64
N LEU A 497 -11.25 1.06 21.60
CA LEU A 497 -10.72 1.78 20.45
C LEU A 497 -10.34 3.20 20.87
N GLN A 498 -9.04 3.45 21.00
CA GLN A 498 -8.48 4.68 21.53
C GLN A 498 -7.18 5.10 20.83
N ALA A 499 -6.91 6.41 20.76
CA ALA A 499 -5.66 6.96 20.24
C ALA A 499 -5.20 8.19 21.05
N ASN A 500 -3.90 8.47 21.02
CA ASN A 500 -3.34 9.70 21.56
C ASN A 500 -3.57 10.86 20.60
N VAL A 501 -3.81 12.07 21.11
CA VAL A 501 -3.78 13.29 20.27
C VAL A 501 -2.35 13.77 20.10
N VAL A 502 -1.94 14.00 18.87
CA VAL A 502 -0.63 14.59 18.50
C VAL A 502 -0.88 15.71 17.48
N ASN A 503 -0.31 16.89 17.73
CA ASN A 503 -0.41 18.09 16.89
C ASN A 503 -1.86 18.46 16.51
N GLY A 504 -2.79 18.26 17.45
CA GLY A 504 -4.21 18.57 17.31
C GLY A 504 -5.05 17.49 16.64
N VAL A 505 -4.50 16.30 16.36
CA VAL A 505 -5.20 15.21 15.67
C VAL A 505 -5.06 13.89 16.43
N ALA A 506 -6.15 13.12 16.52
CA ALA A 506 -6.14 11.68 16.79
C ALA A 506 -6.80 10.93 15.62
N ILE A 507 -6.22 9.81 15.22
CA ILE A 507 -6.73 8.92 14.17
C ILE A 507 -6.99 7.55 14.80
N LEU A 508 -8.15 6.95 14.51
CA LEU A 508 -8.53 5.62 14.99
C LEU A 508 -9.01 4.76 13.83
N ASP A 509 -8.24 3.75 13.46
CA ASP A 509 -8.61 2.73 12.47
C ASP A 509 -9.71 1.80 13.02
N TYR A 510 -10.75 1.57 12.24
CA TYR A 510 -11.89 0.73 12.60
C TYR A 510 -12.40 -0.07 11.41
N ASN A 511 -12.52 -1.39 11.56
CA ASN A 511 -13.26 -2.25 10.62
C ASN A 511 -14.74 -2.21 11.03
N ILE A 512 -15.65 -1.82 10.13
CA ILE A 512 -17.05 -1.58 10.48
C ILE A 512 -17.79 -2.90 10.73
N THR A 513 -18.01 -3.21 12.01
CA THR A 513 -18.85 -4.31 12.51
C THR A 513 -20.20 -3.82 13.05
N LEU A 514 -20.66 -2.67 12.55
CA LEU A 514 -21.92 -2.03 12.92
C LEU A 514 -23.02 -2.37 11.91
N GLY A 515 -24.20 -2.78 12.38
CA GLY A 515 -25.35 -3.09 11.51
C GLY A 515 -25.82 -1.89 10.67
N ALA A 516 -26.52 -2.16 9.57
CA ALA A 516 -26.87 -1.16 8.58
C ALA A 516 -27.97 -0.20 9.06
N ARG A 517 -27.55 0.97 9.57
CA ARG A 517 -28.38 2.12 9.93
C ARG A 517 -27.49 3.36 10.15
N THR A 518 -28.10 4.49 10.51
CA THR A 518 -27.38 5.59 11.17
C THR A 518 -26.98 5.21 12.60
N HIS A 519 -25.70 5.41 12.92
CA HIS A 519 -25.13 5.28 14.26
C HIS A 519 -24.74 6.65 14.81
N ASN A 520 -25.10 6.93 16.06
CA ASN A 520 -24.67 8.14 16.77
C ASN A 520 -23.26 7.91 17.33
N LEU A 521 -22.27 8.64 16.82
CA LEU A 521 -20.90 8.60 17.31
C LEU A 521 -20.71 9.57 18.49
N THR A 522 -19.91 9.16 19.47
CA THR A 522 -19.37 10.06 20.49
C THR A 522 -17.88 9.82 20.63
N ALA A 523 -17.05 10.80 20.27
CA ALA A 523 -15.64 10.82 20.62
C ALA A 523 -15.48 11.48 21.99
N VAL A 524 -14.85 10.78 22.92
CA VAL A 524 -14.55 11.26 24.27
C VAL A 524 -13.07 11.61 24.35
N TYR A 525 -12.72 12.87 24.66
CA TYR A 525 -11.34 13.26 24.96
C TYR A 525 -11.13 13.45 26.46
N ALA A 526 -10.00 12.93 26.96
CA ALA A 526 -9.57 13.10 28.34
C ALA A 526 -8.06 13.40 28.43
N TYR A 527 -7.71 14.43 29.20
CA TYR A 527 -6.32 14.81 29.46
C TYR A 527 -6.16 15.52 30.80
N THR A 528 -5.22 15.07 31.63
CA THR A 528 -4.97 15.67 32.96
C THR A 528 -4.62 17.17 32.83
N GLY A 529 -5.29 18.02 33.60
CA GLY A 529 -5.18 19.49 33.52
C GLY A 529 -6.19 20.16 32.58
N TYR A 530 -7.06 19.39 31.92
CA TYR A 530 -8.14 19.88 31.06
C TYR A 530 -9.47 19.21 31.41
N ASN A 531 -10.58 19.90 31.11
CA ASN A 531 -11.93 19.36 31.24
C ASN A 531 -12.15 18.22 30.24
N ARG A 532 -12.80 17.13 30.69
CA ARG A 532 -13.24 16.04 29.80
C ARG A 532 -14.34 16.55 28.88
N VAL A 533 -14.20 16.34 27.57
CA VAL A 533 -15.13 16.84 26.55
C VAL A 533 -15.56 15.74 25.58
N GLU A 534 -16.70 15.95 24.92
CA GLU A 534 -17.29 15.01 23.97
C GLU A 534 -17.68 15.70 22.66
N ALA A 535 -17.30 15.12 21.52
CA ALA A 535 -17.79 15.47 20.20
C ALA A 535 -18.81 14.44 19.73
N LYS A 536 -19.83 14.89 19.00
CA LYS A 536 -20.84 14.03 18.38
C LYS A 536 -20.82 14.20 16.86
N ASN A 537 -21.01 13.11 16.14
CA ASN A 537 -21.30 13.08 14.70
C ASN A 537 -22.09 11.79 14.39
N THR A 538 -22.41 11.51 13.14
CA THR A 538 -23.06 10.25 12.74
C THR A 538 -22.21 9.44 11.77
N LEU A 539 -22.43 8.13 11.76
CA LEU A 539 -21.93 7.21 10.73
C LEU A 539 -23.14 6.51 10.11
N ASN A 540 -23.32 6.66 8.81
CA ASN A 540 -24.37 5.98 8.06
C ASN A 540 -23.79 4.68 7.48
N VAL A 541 -24.27 3.53 7.97
CA VAL A 541 -23.85 2.21 7.51
C VAL A 541 -24.93 1.58 6.63
N THR A 542 -24.56 1.10 5.44
CA THR A 542 -25.39 0.27 4.55
C THR A 542 -25.01 -1.21 4.67
N LYS A 543 -25.88 -2.10 4.18
CA LYS A 543 -25.65 -3.55 4.26
C LYS A 543 -24.46 -3.96 3.40
N GLY A 544 -23.51 -4.69 3.98
CA GLY A 544 -22.34 -5.20 3.26
C GLY A 544 -22.70 -6.33 2.30
N GLU A 545 -21.94 -6.46 1.22
CA GLU A 545 -21.96 -7.64 0.35
C GLU A 545 -21.33 -8.85 1.05
N ILE A 546 -21.89 -10.04 0.78
CA ILE A 546 -21.40 -11.32 1.26
C ILE A 546 -21.31 -12.33 0.12
N PHE A 547 -20.44 -13.32 0.28
CA PHE A 547 -20.11 -14.31 -0.74
C PHE A 547 -20.01 -15.70 -0.13
N ILE A 548 -20.89 -16.62 -0.52
CA ILE A 548 -20.83 -18.01 -0.10
C ILE A 548 -19.69 -18.73 -0.84
N ARG A 549 -18.87 -19.49 -0.11
CA ARG A 549 -17.80 -20.34 -0.63
C ARG A 549 -18.07 -21.80 -0.22
N TYR A 550 -18.28 -22.66 -1.19
CA TYR A 550 -18.53 -24.09 -0.98
C TYR A 550 -17.63 -24.97 -1.84
N ASN A 551 -17.05 -26.01 -1.24
CA ASN A 551 -16.28 -27.05 -1.91
C ASN A 551 -17.16 -28.30 -2.14
N PRO A 552 -17.43 -28.72 -3.40
CA PRO A 552 -18.26 -29.88 -3.71
C PRO A 552 -17.90 -31.15 -2.94
N VAL A 553 -18.91 -31.77 -2.33
CA VAL A 553 -18.77 -33.02 -1.56
C VAL A 553 -19.15 -34.23 -2.42
N ILE A 554 -18.36 -35.31 -2.31
CA ILE A 554 -18.67 -36.61 -2.90
C ILE A 554 -19.02 -37.57 -1.77
N THR A 555 -20.19 -38.23 -1.84
CA THR A 555 -20.70 -39.07 -0.75
C THR A 555 -21.27 -40.41 -1.24
N LYS A 556 -21.13 -41.43 -0.39
CA LYS A 556 -21.85 -42.72 -0.49
C LYS A 556 -22.84 -42.92 0.66
N LYS A 557 -22.83 -42.04 1.67
CA LYS A 557 -23.59 -42.17 2.92
C LYS A 557 -25.07 -41.80 2.72
N ALA A 558 -25.93 -42.21 3.65
CA ALA A 558 -27.34 -41.82 3.68
C ALA A 558 -27.58 -40.44 4.33
N LYS A 559 -26.62 -39.96 5.13
CA LYS A 559 -26.52 -38.58 5.64
C LYS A 559 -25.11 -38.08 5.42
N THR A 560 -24.96 -36.79 5.09
CA THR A 560 -23.67 -36.18 4.74
C THR A 560 -23.54 -34.82 5.38
N THR A 561 -22.40 -34.59 6.06
CA THR A 561 -22.05 -33.28 6.61
C THR A 561 -21.49 -32.40 5.51
N ILE A 562 -21.96 -31.15 5.47
CA ILE A 562 -21.67 -30.15 4.45
C ILE A 562 -21.15 -28.91 5.17
N THR A 563 -20.00 -28.42 4.72
CA THR A 563 -19.34 -27.23 5.25
C THR A 563 -19.16 -26.20 4.14
N ALA A 564 -19.58 -24.96 4.40
CA ALA A 564 -19.41 -23.82 3.51
C ALA A 564 -19.13 -22.56 4.34
N ASP A 565 -18.35 -21.64 3.80
CA ASP A 565 -18.07 -20.35 4.44
C ASP A 565 -18.95 -19.27 3.82
N ILE A 566 -19.35 -18.27 4.61
CA ILE A 566 -19.98 -17.04 4.14
C ILE A 566 -19.01 -15.90 4.47
N LEU A 567 -18.48 -15.28 3.43
CA LEU A 567 -17.39 -14.31 3.55
C LEU A 567 -17.87 -12.88 3.28
N ASP A 568 -17.28 -11.90 3.95
CA ASP A 568 -17.43 -10.48 3.59
C ASP A 568 -16.63 -10.14 2.31
N LYS A 569 -16.81 -8.93 1.78
CA LYS A 569 -16.04 -8.41 0.64
C LYS A 569 -14.52 -8.32 0.86
N ASN A 570 -14.03 -8.42 2.09
CA ASN A 570 -12.61 -8.49 2.43
C ASN A 570 -12.08 -9.94 2.53
N LYS A 571 -12.95 -10.94 2.39
CA LYS A 571 -12.70 -12.39 2.56
C LYS A 571 -12.51 -12.85 4.02
N ASN A 572 -12.93 -12.04 4.99
CA ASN A 572 -13.15 -12.50 6.37
C ASN A 572 -14.47 -13.29 6.44
N HIS A 573 -14.68 -14.07 7.49
CA HIS A 573 -15.99 -14.68 7.74
C HIS A 573 -17.01 -13.61 8.18
N MET A 574 -18.28 -13.77 7.79
CA MET A 574 -19.38 -12.95 8.30
C MET A 574 -19.46 -13.11 9.83
N TYR A 575 -19.59 -12.01 10.57
CA TYR A 575 -19.76 -12.10 12.03
C TYR A 575 -21.23 -12.34 12.43
N GLY A 576 -21.43 -13.03 13.54
CA GLY A 576 -22.75 -13.40 14.06
C GLY A 576 -23.42 -14.57 13.33
N ASN A 577 -24.72 -14.75 13.58
CA ASN A 577 -25.50 -15.89 13.08
C ASN A 577 -26.48 -15.47 11.97
N VAL A 578 -26.61 -16.31 10.95
CA VAL A 578 -27.61 -16.14 9.88
C VAL A 578 -28.21 -17.49 9.47
N THR A 579 -29.52 -17.54 9.30
CA THR A 579 -30.21 -18.76 8.84
C THR A 579 -30.04 -18.93 7.32
N VAL A 580 -29.65 -20.15 6.92
CA VAL A 580 -29.37 -20.54 5.54
C VAL A 580 -30.32 -21.64 5.10
N GLY A 581 -31.04 -21.40 4.01
CA GLY A 581 -31.81 -22.42 3.31
C GLY A 581 -30.91 -23.25 2.42
N ILE A 582 -30.93 -24.57 2.57
CA ILE A 582 -30.12 -25.49 1.77
C ILE A 582 -31.05 -26.37 0.95
N LYS A 583 -30.88 -26.32 -0.36
CA LYS A 583 -31.68 -27.05 -1.32
C LYS A 583 -30.87 -28.05 -2.12
N ILE A 584 -31.52 -29.13 -2.52
CA ILE A 584 -31.02 -30.07 -3.53
C ILE A 584 -32.04 -30.12 -4.66
N ASP A 585 -31.59 -29.92 -5.91
CA ASP A 585 -32.43 -29.95 -7.12
C ASP A 585 -33.72 -29.09 -7.04
N GLY A 586 -33.62 -27.95 -6.33
CA GLY A 586 -34.70 -26.99 -6.15
C GLY A 586 -35.58 -27.21 -4.92
N GLU A 587 -35.55 -28.39 -4.30
CA GLU A 587 -36.29 -28.71 -3.07
C GLU A 587 -35.50 -28.34 -1.81
N MET A 588 -36.17 -27.77 -0.80
CA MET A 588 -35.52 -27.41 0.47
C MET A 588 -35.33 -28.66 1.34
N ILE A 589 -34.07 -29.05 1.55
CA ILE A 589 -33.68 -30.25 2.30
C ILE A 589 -33.33 -29.93 3.75
N SER A 590 -32.85 -28.71 4.02
CA SER A 590 -32.52 -28.26 5.37
C SER A 590 -32.62 -26.74 5.51
N LEU A 591 -32.93 -26.30 6.73
CA LEU A 591 -32.76 -24.93 7.19
C LEU A 591 -31.79 -25.02 8.38
N SER A 592 -30.68 -24.29 8.31
CA SER A 592 -29.61 -24.34 9.31
C SER A 592 -29.01 -22.97 9.52
N ASP A 593 -28.66 -22.63 10.75
CA ASP A 593 -27.88 -21.43 11.01
C ASP A 593 -26.42 -21.65 10.60
N ALA A 594 -25.83 -20.62 10.00
CA ALA A 594 -24.39 -20.41 9.97
C ALA A 594 -23.99 -19.61 11.22
N VAL A 595 -22.88 -19.98 11.85
CA VAL A 595 -22.37 -19.36 13.08
C VAL A 595 -21.00 -18.78 12.80
N GLU A 596 -20.82 -17.48 13.01
CA GLU A 596 -19.63 -16.72 12.63
C GLU A 596 -19.19 -17.05 11.18
N GLY A 597 -20.17 -17.00 10.28
CA GLY A 597 -19.99 -17.23 8.84
C GLY A 597 -19.76 -18.70 8.45
N ILE A 598 -19.74 -19.65 9.37
CA ILE A 598 -19.53 -21.07 9.06
C ILE A 598 -20.87 -21.81 9.01
N ILE A 599 -21.22 -22.30 7.83
CA ILE A 599 -22.27 -23.30 7.63
C ILE A 599 -21.64 -24.67 7.95
N ASN A 600 -22.19 -25.41 8.91
CA ASN A 600 -21.77 -26.78 9.23
C ASN A 600 -23.00 -27.63 9.61
N VAL A 601 -23.49 -28.41 8.65
CA VAL A 601 -24.82 -29.02 8.69
C VAL A 601 -24.81 -30.44 8.14
N THR A 602 -25.60 -31.35 8.72
CA THR A 602 -25.70 -32.73 8.24
C THR A 602 -27.06 -33.00 7.61
N ILE A 603 -27.11 -33.03 6.28
CA ILE A 603 -28.34 -33.23 5.50
C ILE A 603 -28.55 -34.72 5.17
N PRO A 604 -29.80 -35.18 4.94
CA PRO A 604 -30.05 -36.46 4.28
C PRO A 604 -29.52 -36.42 2.84
N THR A 605 -28.91 -37.52 2.41
CA THR A 605 -28.39 -37.73 1.06
C THR A 605 -28.91 -39.05 0.51
N THR A 606 -30.24 -39.17 0.52
CA THR A 606 -31.04 -40.34 0.10
C THR A 606 -31.52 -40.26 -1.36
N PHE A 607 -31.19 -39.17 -2.06
CA PHE A 607 -31.39 -39.03 -3.51
C PHE A 607 -30.57 -40.06 -4.32
N THR A 608 -30.89 -40.15 -5.62
CA THR A 608 -30.30 -41.09 -6.59
C THR A 608 -28.78 -40.96 -6.72
N LYS A 609 -28.13 -41.92 -7.38
CA LYS A 609 -26.72 -41.78 -7.76
C LYS A 609 -26.60 -40.82 -8.95
N GLY A 610 -25.60 -39.95 -8.91
CA GLY A 610 -25.38 -38.93 -9.94
C GLY A 610 -24.77 -37.64 -9.41
N ILE A 611 -24.78 -36.62 -10.26
CA ILE A 611 -24.48 -35.23 -9.90
C ILE A 611 -25.80 -34.55 -9.59
N HIS A 612 -25.92 -33.99 -8.39
CA HIS A 612 -27.08 -33.25 -7.93
C HIS A 612 -26.69 -31.78 -7.72
N SER A 613 -27.59 -30.87 -8.04
CA SER A 613 -27.38 -29.45 -7.75
C SER A 613 -27.61 -29.19 -6.26
N ILE A 614 -26.75 -28.36 -5.66
CA ILE A 614 -26.93 -27.87 -4.29
C ILE A 614 -26.96 -26.35 -4.31
N GLU A 615 -28.00 -25.76 -3.71
CA GLU A 615 -28.16 -24.32 -3.59
C GLU A 615 -28.13 -23.93 -2.11
N PHE A 616 -27.26 -22.96 -1.78
CA PHE A 616 -27.23 -22.27 -0.49
C PHE A 616 -27.89 -20.91 -0.67
N VAL A 617 -28.89 -20.60 0.15
CA VAL A 617 -29.60 -19.31 0.16
C VAL A 617 -29.44 -18.68 1.54
N VAL A 618 -28.61 -17.64 1.64
CA VAL A 618 -28.38 -16.91 2.89
C VAL A 618 -29.38 -15.76 2.98
N GLY A 619 -30.15 -15.71 4.09
CA GLY A 619 -31.11 -14.64 4.32
C GLY A 619 -30.44 -13.27 4.50
N GLU A 620 -31.11 -12.21 4.04
CA GLU A 620 -30.66 -10.83 4.31
C GLU A 620 -30.77 -10.53 5.82
N THR A 621 -29.72 -9.94 6.40
CA THR A 621 -29.63 -9.65 7.84
C THR A 621 -29.74 -8.16 8.14
N GLY A 622 -29.61 -7.78 9.42
CA GLY A 622 -29.46 -6.38 9.82
C GLY A 622 -28.11 -5.76 9.46
N ALA A 623 -27.13 -6.53 8.98
CA ALA A 623 -25.77 -6.05 8.66
C ALA A 623 -25.33 -6.35 7.21
N PHE A 624 -25.87 -7.40 6.60
CA PHE A 624 -25.44 -7.95 5.32
C PHE A 624 -26.63 -8.18 4.38
N LYS A 625 -26.38 -8.07 3.07
CA LYS A 625 -27.31 -8.43 2.00
C LYS A 625 -27.53 -9.96 1.96
N SER A 626 -28.53 -10.44 1.23
CA SER A 626 -28.69 -11.87 0.93
C SER A 626 -27.74 -12.32 -0.18
N ASP A 627 -27.25 -13.56 -0.14
CA ASP A 627 -26.49 -14.19 -1.24
C ASP A 627 -27.03 -15.59 -1.57
N ARG A 628 -26.75 -16.08 -2.78
CA ARG A 628 -27.22 -17.34 -3.35
C ARG A 628 -26.13 -18.00 -4.18
N LEU A 629 -25.63 -19.14 -3.71
CA LEU A 629 -24.67 -19.97 -4.45
C LEU A 629 -25.31 -21.30 -4.88
N THR A 630 -25.34 -21.55 -6.19
CA THR A 630 -25.61 -22.87 -6.76
C THR A 630 -24.29 -23.56 -7.11
N SER A 631 -24.15 -24.81 -6.71
CA SER A 631 -22.99 -25.66 -6.93
C SER A 631 -23.44 -27.13 -7.08
N ILE A 632 -22.55 -28.10 -6.92
CA ILE A 632 -22.86 -29.54 -7.06
C ILE A 632 -22.47 -30.36 -5.83
N ILE A 633 -23.24 -31.43 -5.58
CA ILE A 633 -22.94 -32.53 -4.67
C ILE A 633 -23.07 -33.85 -5.44
N ILE A 634 -22.18 -34.82 -5.19
CA ILE A 634 -22.11 -36.05 -5.99
C ILE A 634 -22.42 -37.28 -5.13
N LYS A 635 -23.37 -38.11 -5.58
CA LYS A 635 -23.78 -39.36 -4.93
C LYS A 635 -23.24 -40.57 -5.70
N ASN A 636 -22.38 -41.34 -5.03
CA ASN A 636 -21.70 -42.54 -5.56
C ASN A 636 -22.27 -43.87 -5.06
#